data_AF-R7JFE5-F1
#
_entry.id   AF-R7JFE5-F1
#
_cell.length_a   1.000
_cell.length_b   1.000
_cell.length_c   1.000
_cell.angle_alpha   90.00
_cell.angle_beta   90.00
_cell.angle_gamma   90.00
#
_symmetry.space_group_name_H-M   'P 1'
#
loop_
_entity.id
_entity.type
_entity.pdbx_description
1 polymer ?
#
loop_
_entity_poly.entity_id
_entity_poly.type
_entity_poly.pdbx_seq_one_letter_code
_entity_poly.pdbx_strand_id
1 'polypeptide(L)' 'MDHLKKQMTREDVLQRFEATRKKKQEYITKLEKELKAEFKKRTGEEATNFEVW' A
#
# COMPACT_ATOMS: atom_id res chain seq x y z
N MET A 1 28.73 23.42 -13.72
CA MET A 1 28.49 22.61 -12.51
C MET A 1 27.98 21.27 -13.00
N ASP A 2 28.89 20.28 -13.14
CA ASP A 2 28.51 18.93 -13.51
C ASP A 2 27.46 18.41 -12.52
N HIS A 3 26.29 18.05 -13.03
CA HIS A 3 25.32 17.29 -12.28
C HIS A 3 25.88 15.87 -12.13
N LEU A 4 26.78 15.68 -11.17
CA LEU A 4 27.21 14.36 -10.72
C LEU A 4 25.95 13.62 -10.28
N LYS A 5 25.43 12.79 -11.18
CA LYS A 5 24.29 11.91 -10.93
C LYS A 5 24.72 10.98 -9.81
N LYS A 6 24.25 11.27 -8.59
CA LYS A 6 24.57 10.45 -7.40
C LYS A 6 24.16 9.02 -7.72
N GLN A 7 25.15 8.14 -7.88
CA GLN A 7 24.90 6.73 -8.13
C GLN A 7 24.12 6.18 -6.93
N MET A 8 22.95 5.61 -7.20
CA MET A 8 22.09 5.08 -6.17
C MET A 8 22.75 3.85 -5.57
N THR A 9 23.02 3.87 -4.27
CA THR A 9 23.63 2.72 -3.59
C THR A 9 22.61 1.62 -3.39
N ARG A 10 23.07 0.40 -3.10
CA ARG A 10 22.19 -0.73 -2.79
C ARG A 10 21.30 -0.42 -1.58
N GLU A 11 21.85 0.26 -0.59
CA GLU A 11 21.16 0.68 0.63
C GLU A 11 20.05 1.68 0.30
N ASP A 12 20.33 2.66 -0.59
CA ASP A 12 19.33 3.63 -1.06
C ASP A 12 18.17 2.92 -1.78
N VAL A 13 18.46 1.89 -2.58
CA VAL A 13 17.42 1.10 -3.27
C VAL A 13 16.54 0.36 -2.25
N LEU A 14 17.16 -0.31 -1.28
CA LEU A 14 16.46 -1.09 -0.26
C LEU A 14 15.56 -0.21 0.60
N GLN A 15 16.04 0.95 1.05
CA GLN A 15 15.24 1.90 1.81
C GLN A 15 14.01 2.38 1.03
N ARG A 16 14.18 2.70 -0.26
CA ARG A 16 13.06 3.11 -1.12
C ARG A 16 12.06 1.98 -1.34
N PHE A 17 12.54 0.76 -1.51
CA PHE A 17 11.69 -0.42 -1.65
C PHE A 17 10.86 -0.66 -0.38
N GLU A 18 11.49 -0.65 0.79
CA GLU A 18 10.79 -0.82 2.08
C GLU A 18 9.75 0.29 2.32
N ALA A 19 10.11 1.54 2.05
CA ALA A 19 9.19 2.67 2.15
C ALA A 19 7.98 2.51 1.21
N THR A 20 8.22 2.06 -0.02
CA THR A 20 7.15 1.81 -1.01
C THR A 20 6.26 0.64 -0.58
N ARG A 21 6.87 -0.44 -0.07
CA ARG A 21 6.15 -1.60 0.47
C ARG A 21 5.25 -1.21 1.64
N LYS A 22 5.76 -0.40 2.56
CA LYS A 22 4.98 0.11 3.71
C LYS A 22 3.80 0.97 3.26
N LYS A 23 4.01 1.92 2.35
CA LYS A 23 2.94 2.74 1.78
C LYS A 23 1.88 1.89 1.08
N LYS A 24 2.29 0.88 0.31
CA LYS A 24 1.35 -0.06 -0.33
C LYS A 24 0.53 -0.81 0.70
N GLN A 25 1.16 -1.29 1.78
CA GLN A 25 0.46 -2.00 2.86
C GLN A 25 -0.56 -1.09 3.55
N GLU A 26 -0.18 0.14 3.90
CA GLU A 26 -1.09 1.12 4.52
C GLU A 26 -2.29 1.42 3.62
N TYR A 27 -2.07 1.55 2.31
CA TYR A 27 -3.13 1.78 1.34
C TYR A 27 -4.08 0.59 1.22
N ILE A 28 -3.57 -0.64 1.17
CA ILE A 28 -4.40 -1.86 1.13
C ILE A 28 -5.26 -1.95 2.40
N THR A 29 -4.67 -1.76 3.58
CA THR A 29 -5.43 -1.80 4.85
C THR A 29 -6.52 -0.73 4.91
N LYS A 30 -6.25 0.47 4.36
CA LYS A 30 -7.28 1.52 4.24
C LYS A 30 -8.42 1.08 3.31
N LEU A 31 -8.09 0.55 2.13
CA LEU A 31 -9.08 0.06 1.18
C LEU A 31 -9.94 -1.08 1.75
N GLU A 32 -9.32 -2.05 2.42
CA GLU A 32 -10.03 -3.16 3.07
C GLU A 32 -11.05 -2.65 4.10
N LYS A 33 -10.67 -1.64 4.90
CA LYS A 33 -11.57 -1.03 5.87
C LYS A 33 -12.74 -0.30 5.20
N GLU A 34 -12.47 0.47 4.16
CA GLU A 34 -13.50 1.19 3.40
C GLU A 34 -14.47 0.21 2.72
N LEU A 35 -13.96 -0.86 2.12
CA LEU A 35 -14.76 -1.91 1.49
C LEU A 35 -15.65 -2.63 2.51
N LYS A 36 -15.11 -3.00 3.68
CA LYS A 36 -15.90 -3.60 4.77
C LYS A 36 -17.02 -2.68 5.23
N ALA A 37 -16.70 -1.40 5.44
CA ALA A 37 -17.69 -0.42 5.89
C ALA A 37 -18.81 -0.21 4.87
N GLU A 38 -18.46 -0.08 3.59
CA GLU A 38 -19.44 0.11 2.51
C GLU A 38 -20.29 -1.15 2.29
N PHE A 39 -19.69 -2.34 2.36
CA PHE A 39 -20.42 -3.61 2.29
C PHE A 39 -21.46 -3.69 3.41
N LYS A 40 -21.04 -3.49 4.66
CA LYS A 40 -21.94 -3.50 5.82
C LYS A 40 -23.06 -2.48 5.71
N LYS A 41 -22.77 -1.29 5.20
CA LYS A 41 -23.77 -0.24 4.98
C LYS A 41 -24.85 -0.68 3.98
N ARG A 42 -24.49 -1.45 2.96
CA ARG A 42 -25.41 -1.89 1.89
C ARG A 42 -26.19 -3.15 2.25
N THR A 43 -25.54 -4.12 2.90
CA THR A 43 -26.12 -5.45 3.15
C THR A 43 -26.62 -5.62 4.59
N GLY A 44 -26.09 -4.83 5.54
CA GLY A 44 -26.29 -5.04 6.97
C GLY A 44 -25.39 -6.12 7.57
N GLU A 45 -24.56 -6.79 6.76
CA GLU A 45 -23.72 -7.91 7.15
C GLU A 45 -22.23 -7.54 7.22
N GLU A 46 -21.46 -8.27 8.00
CA GLU A 46 -20.00 -8.10 8.06
C GLU A 46 -19.32 -8.94 6.98
N ALA A 47 -18.46 -8.32 6.16
CA ALA A 47 -17.67 -9.05 5.16
C ALA A 47 -16.48 -9.76 5.83
N THR A 48 -16.41 -11.08 5.66
CA THR A 48 -15.33 -11.92 6.18
C THR A 48 -14.05 -11.76 5.37
N ASN A 49 -14.12 -11.88 4.03
CA ASN A 49 -12.98 -11.79 3.11
C ASN A 49 -13.37 -11.08 1.81
N PHE A 50 -12.39 -10.42 1.18
CA PHE A 50 -12.49 -9.93 -0.20
C PHE A 50 -11.41 -10.64 -1.04
N GLU A 51 -11.83 -11.46 -2.00
CA GLU A 51 -10.92 -12.05 -2.98
C GLU A 51 -10.79 -11.12 -4.18
N VAL A 52 -9.55 -10.82 -4.58
CA VAL A 52 -9.25 -10.11 -5.83
C VAL A 52 -8.64 -11.16 -6.75
N TRP A 53 -9.41 -11.59 -7.75
CA TRP A 53 -8.97 -12.51 -8.80
C TRP A 53 -8.11 -11.80 -9.85
#